data_AF-A0A933YUA0-F1
#
_entry.id   AF-A0A933YUA0-F1
#
_cell.length_a   1.000
_cell.length_b   1.000
_cell.length_c   1.000
_cell.angle_alpha   90.00
_cell.angle_beta   90.00
_cell.angle_gamma   90.00
#
_symmetry.space_group_name_H-M   'P 1'
#
loop_
_entity.id
_entity.type
_entity.pdbx_description
1 polymer ?
#
loop_
_entity_poly.entity_id
_entity_poly.type
_entity_poly.pdbx_seq_one_letter_code
_entity_poly.pdbx_strand_id
1 'polypeptide(L)' 'MEFKSGLGDRAIQDVIKSYPGIGDILNRYEIACVTCKVGICLLKDVVAIHGLSKEDEARIEQEINNHLKEKGE' A
#
# COMPACT_ATOMS: atom_id res chain seq x y z
N MET A 1 1.51 3.85 10.85
CA MET A 1 2.14 3.04 9.79
C MET A 1 3.32 3.81 9.23
N GLU A 2 4.44 3.13 9.02
CA GLU A 2 5.66 3.69 8.45
C GLU A 2 6.09 2.86 7.23
N PHE A 3 5.70 3.31 6.04
CA PHE A 3 6.16 2.71 4.79
C PHE A 3 7.52 3.31 4.40
N LYS A 4 8.48 2.45 4.08
CA LYS A 4 9.83 2.85 3.67
C LYS A 4 9.82 3.77 2.45
N SER A 5 10.90 4.52 2.30
CA SER A 5 11.15 5.39 1.14
C SER A 5 10.04 6.45 0.92
N GLY A 6 9.33 6.80 1.99
CA GLY A 6 8.24 7.78 1.99
C GLY A 6 6.99 7.32 1.23
N LEU A 7 6.83 6.01 0.97
CA LEU A 7 5.74 5.50 0.14
C LEU A 7 4.35 5.82 0.70
N GLY A 8 4.24 5.93 2.02
CA GLY A 8 2.98 6.17 2.72
C GLY A 8 2.32 7.49 2.31
N ASP A 9 3.12 8.49 1.92
CA ASP A 9 2.69 9.83 1.52
C ASP A 9 2.56 10.00 0.01
N ARG A 10 2.69 8.91 -0.76
CA ARG A 10 2.50 8.92 -2.21
C ARG A 10 1.09 8.52 -2.60
N ALA A 11 0.61 9.09 -3.70
CA ALA A 11 -0.65 8.71 -4.31
C ALA A 11 -0.61 7.23 -4.71
N ILE A 12 -1.69 6.50 -4.40
CA ILE A 12 -1.75 5.05 -4.56
C ILE A 12 -1.52 4.61 -6.02
N GLN A 13 -1.99 5.38 -7.01
CA GLN A 13 -1.74 5.06 -8.41
C GLN A 13 -0.26 5.17 -8.79
N ASP A 14 0.47 6.13 -8.24
CA ASP A 14 1.90 6.28 -8.52
C ASP A 14 2.71 5.17 -7.85
N VAL A 15 2.29 4.76 -6.65
CA VAL A 15 2.86 3.60 -5.95
C VAL A 15 2.67 2.33 -6.79
N ILE A 16 1.47 2.03 -7.25
CA ILE A 16 1.21 0.78 -8.01
C ILE A 16 1.89 0.79 -9.38
N LYS A 17 1.96 1.95 -10.05
CA LYS A 17 2.69 2.08 -11.32
C LYS A 17 4.19 1.79 -11.15
N SER A 18 4.78 2.28 -10.05
CA SER A 18 6.20 2.10 -9.76
C SER A 18 6.49 0.70 -9.18
N TYR A 19 5.54 0.15 -8.42
CA TYR A 19 5.63 -1.12 -7.70
C TYR A 19 4.34 -1.94 -7.89
N PRO A 20 4.14 -2.60 -9.04
CA PRO A 20 2.93 -3.38 -9.29
C PRO A 20 2.65 -4.44 -8.22
N GLY A 21 3.70 -5.04 -7.63
CA GLY A 21 3.59 -6.01 -6.54
C GLY A 21 2.94 -5.47 -5.27
N ILE A 22 2.98 -4.15 -5.03
CA ILE A 22 2.23 -3.52 -3.94
C ILE A 22 0.73 -3.56 -4.22
N GLY A 23 0.32 -3.40 -5.48
CA GLY A 23 -1.08 -3.60 -5.89
C GLY A 23 -1.56 -5.02 -5.59
N ASP A 24 -0.73 -6.03 -5.86
CA ASP A 24 -1.04 -7.42 -5.55
C ASP A 24 -1.15 -7.68 -4.03
N ILE A 25 -0.30 -7.05 -3.21
CA ILE A 25 -0.40 -7.10 -1.74
C ILE A 25 -1.76 -6.56 -1.31
N LEU A 26 -2.10 -5.33 -1.73
CA LEU A 26 -3.35 -4.68 -1.32
C LEU A 26 -4.60 -5.46 -1.75
N ASN A 27 -4.57 -6.07 -2.95
CA ASN A 27 -5.69 -6.86 -3.46
C ASN A 27 -5.98 -8.12 -2.60
N ARG A 28 -4.96 -8.72 -1.95
CA ARG A 28 -5.17 -9.86 -1.04
C ARG A 28 -5.95 -9.51 0.22
N TYR A 29 -5.92 -8.23 0.61
CA TYR A 29 -6.67 -7.70 1.75
C TYR A 29 -7.97 -7.02 1.31
N GLU A 30 -8.43 -7.29 0.09
CA GLU A 30 -9.66 -6.73 -0.50
C GLU A 30 -9.70 -5.20 -0.53
N ILE A 31 -8.52 -4.56 -0.53
CA ILE A 31 -8.39 -3.11 -0.67
C ILE A 31 -8.57 -2.74 -2.15
N ALA A 32 -9.84 -2.60 -2.55
CA ALA A 32 -10.23 -2.30 -3.92
C ALA A 32 -9.87 -0.86 -4.37
N CYS A 33 -9.39 0.00 -3.48
CA CYS A 33 -8.97 1.38 -3.80
C CYS A 33 -7.88 1.48 -4.89
N VAL A 34 -7.24 0.36 -5.25
CA VAL A 34 -6.39 0.22 -6.45
C VAL A 34 -7.14 0.49 -7.76
N THR A 35 -8.47 0.38 -7.76
CA THR A 35 -9.37 0.65 -8.90
C THR A 35 -9.99 2.05 -8.86
N CYS A 36 -9.66 2.87 -7.86
CA CYS A 36 -10.18 4.23 -7.75
C CYS A 36 -9.73 5.07 -8.95
N LYS A 37 -10.69 5.50 -9.78
CA LYS A 37 -10.44 6.23 -11.03
C LYS A 37 -9.72 7.58 -10.85
N VAL A 38 -9.73 8.14 -9.64
CA VAL A 38 -9.02 9.38 -9.31
C VAL A 38 -7.61 9.08 -8.79
N GLY A 39 -7.48 8.10 -7.89
CA GLY A 39 -6.17 7.55 -7.53
C GLY A 39 -5.24 8.43 -6.69
N ILE A 40 -5.76 9.54 -6.15
CA ILE A 40 -4.99 10.56 -5.40
C ILE A 40 -4.83 10.24 -3.91
N CYS A 41 -5.56 9.27 -3.39
CA CYS A 41 -5.47 8.87 -1.98
C CYS A 41 -4.05 8.38 -1.67
N LEU A 42 -3.54 8.75 -0.51
CA LEU A 42 -2.21 8.32 -0.08
C LEU A 42 -2.24 6.84 0.31
N LEU A 43 -1.15 6.11 0.09
CA LEU A 43 -1.06 4.69 0.44
C LEU A 43 -1.43 4.44 1.91
N LYS A 44 -0.91 5.26 2.83
CA LYS A 44 -1.20 5.10 4.27
C LYS A 44 -2.69 5.29 4.58
N ASP A 45 -3.34 6.21 3.88
CA ASP A 45 -4.76 6.49 4.09
C ASP A 45 -5.59 5.36 3.50
N VAL A 46 -5.23 4.86 2.31
CA VAL A 46 -5.88 3.70 1.68
C VAL A 46 -5.88 2.49 2.62
N VAL A 47 -4.76 2.20 3.29
CA VAL A 47 -4.70 1.08 4.24
C VAL A 47 -5.52 1.36 5.52
N ALA A 48 -5.52 2.60 6.02
CA ALA A 48 -6.20 2.95 7.27
C ALA A 48 -7.74 3.07 7.16
N ILE A 49 -8.28 3.53 6.02
CA ILE A 49 -9.71 3.88 5.91
C ILE A 49 -10.63 2.71 5.59
N HIS A 50 -10.10 1.53 5.28
CA HIS A 50 -10.91 0.35 4.91
C HIS A 50 -11.45 -0.43 6.11
N GLY A 51 -11.24 0.07 7.34
CA GLY A 51 -11.76 -0.57 8.55
C GLY A 51 -11.13 -1.94 8.82
N LEU A 52 -9.91 -2.16 8.31
CA LEU A 52 -9.13 -3.36 8.60
C LEU A 52 -8.82 -3.46 10.10
N SER A 53 -8.58 -4.68 10.56
CA SER A 53 -8.03 -4.87 11.90
C SER A 53 -6.64 -4.24 12.00
N LYS A 54 -6.24 -3.81 13.20
CA LYS A 54 -4.89 -3.27 13.42
C LYS A 54 -3.79 -4.28 13.10
N GLU A 55 -4.10 -5.57 13.22
CA GLU A 55 -3.19 -6.64 12.84
C GLU A 55 -3.01 -6.72 11.33
N ASP A 56 -4.08 -6.59 10.55
CA ASP A 56 -4.00 -6.61 9.09
C ASP A 56 -3.31 -5.35 8.55
N GLU A 57 -3.57 -4.16 9.13
CA GLU A 57 -2.82 -2.95 8.80
C GLU A 57 -1.30 -3.15 9.00
N ALA A 58 -0.89 -3.74 10.13
CA ALA A 58 0.50 -4.01 10.43
C ALA A 58 1.12 -5.07 9.50
N ARG A 59 0.36 -6.11 9.11
CA ARG A 59 0.83 -7.10 8.14
C ARG A 59 1.04 -6.49 6.75
N ILE A 60 0.13 -5.63 6.29
CA ILE A 60 0.28 -4.92 5.01
C ILE A 60 1.54 -4.05 5.03
N GLU A 61 1.75 -3.29 6.10
CA GLU A 61 2.96 -2.49 6.29
C GLU A 61 4.23 -3.34 6.19
N GLN A 62 4.26 -4.47 6.90
CA GLN A 62 5.40 -5.37 6.90
C GLN A 62 5.63 -6.01 5.51
N GLU A 63 4.58 -6.48 4.84
CA GLU A 63 4.68 -7.07 3.50
C GLU A 63 5.21 -6.06 2.47
N ILE A 64 4.71 -4.83 2.48
CA ILE A 64 5.18 -3.78 1.58
C ILE A 64 6.64 -3.43 1.85
N ASN A 65 7.02 -3.26 3.13
CA ASN A 65 8.40 -2.93 3.51
C ASN A 65 9.40 -4.06 3.20
N ASN A 66 8.95 -5.31 3.25
CA ASN A 66 9.75 -6.46 2.83
C ASN A 66 9.89 -6.52 1.30
N HIS A 67 8.81 -6.29 0.57
CA HIS A 67 8.82 -6.26 -0.89
C HIS A 67 9.80 -5.20 -1.44
N LEU A 68 9.84 -4.01 -0.83
CA LEU A 68 10.81 -2.96 -1.19
C LEU A 68 12.25 -3.41 -0.90
N LYS A 69 12.49 -4.02 0.26
CA LYS A 69 13.81 -4.53 0.66
C LYS A 69 14.34 -5.58 -0.32
N GLU A 70 13.48 -6.50 -0.79
CA GLU A 70 13.84 -7.53 -1.76
C GLU A 70 14.20 -6.95 -3.13
N LYS A 71 13.64 -5.79 -3.50
CA LYS A 71 13.97 -5.03 -4.71
C LYS A 71 15.18 -4.11 -4.56
N GLY A 72 15.73 -3.98 -3.36
CA GLY A 72 16.89 -3.13 -3.08
C GLY A 72 16.56 -1.65 -2.92
N GLU A 73 15.32 -1.32 -2.53
CA GLU A 73 14.82 0.05 -2.35
C GLU A 73 14.55 0.45 -0.89
#